data_AF-A0A5N7BQS3-F1
#
_entry.id   AF-A0A5N7BQS3-F1
#
_cell.length_a   1.000
_cell.length_b   1.000
_cell.length_c   1.000
_cell.angle_alpha   90.00
_cell.angle_beta   90.00
_cell.angle_gamma   90.00
#
_symmetry.space_group_name_H-M   'P 1'
#
loop_
_entity.id
_entity.type
_entity.pdbx_description
1 polymer ?
#
loop_
_entity_poly.entity_id
_entity_poly.type
_entity_poly.pdbx_seq_one_letter_code
_entity_poly.pdbx_strand_id
1 'polypeptide(L)'
;MLQVNCFKELFSLARVNRAAYQAFKAHELLLIKTVLWKVSPPAWELRQISEVMPRSSQQDPGSQSLAASLYLRHYARDLYILVRIKFLIRTYCRAILSNKTVTALDNPGSDEDTAIDDTIWRVWTFCYLFGSQKGREWDLAGQVQWLRGETFGSDLPLVCCTSPDPSDIQMVSFIPPEGFAYGNRGPLLETQVQDMVEIWTAMHALLDFLRVDTLHARQHSVFDGFDIALRDIQREQSILNMWLEYILTLGPAAVLELVPDGTSSDPGTAFAQAASYG
;
A
#
# COMPACT_ATOMS: atom_id res chain seq x y z
N MET A 1 21.32 -27.56 1.12
CA MET A 1 20.87 -26.59 0.10
C MET A 1 21.21 -25.22 0.65
N LEU A 2 22.00 -24.38 -0.04
CA LEU A 2 22.35 -23.05 0.49
C LEU A 2 21.07 -22.24 0.72
N GLN A 3 20.85 -21.80 1.95
CA GLN A 3 19.67 -21.02 2.32
C GLN A 3 19.91 -19.58 1.90
N VAL A 4 19.24 -19.13 0.83
CA VAL A 4 19.25 -17.73 0.39
C VAL A 4 18.25 -16.95 1.24
N ASN A 5 18.75 -15.93 1.94
CA ASN A 5 18.01 -15.15 2.94
C ASN A 5 17.78 -13.69 2.51
N CYS A 6 18.52 -13.18 1.52
CA CYS A 6 18.30 -11.84 0.97
C CYS A 6 18.59 -11.77 -0.54
N PHE A 7 18.17 -10.67 -1.17
CA PHE A 7 18.41 -10.45 -2.60
C PHE A 7 19.89 -10.40 -2.98
N LYS A 8 20.73 -9.82 -2.10
CA LYS A 8 22.19 -9.77 -2.29
C LYS A 8 22.78 -11.17 -2.41
N GLU A 9 22.37 -12.09 -1.54
CA GLU A 9 22.80 -13.49 -1.60
C GLU A 9 22.28 -14.19 -2.84
N LEU A 10 21.02 -13.97 -3.22
CA LEU A 10 20.42 -14.57 -4.41
C LEU A 10 21.22 -14.23 -5.67
N PHE A 11 21.48 -12.94 -5.88
CA PHE A 11 22.20 -12.47 -7.06
C PHE A 11 23.69 -12.82 -7.00
N SER A 12 24.28 -12.90 -5.81
CA SER A 12 25.66 -13.37 -5.65
C SER A 12 25.79 -14.84 -6.04
N LEU A 13 24.84 -15.69 -5.60
CA LEU A 13 24.80 -17.11 -5.95
C LEU A 13 24.69 -17.33 -7.46
N ALA A 14 23.82 -16.55 -8.13
CA ALA A 14 23.65 -16.61 -9.57
C ALA A 14 24.94 -16.26 -10.35
N ARG A 15 25.90 -15.57 -9.73
CA ARG A 15 27.18 -15.17 -10.34
C ARG A 15 28.33 -16.17 -10.11
N VAL A 16 28.14 -17.20 -9.28
CA VAL A 16 29.22 -18.12 -8.87
C VAL A 16 29.71 -18.98 -10.04
N ASN A 17 28.79 -19.54 -10.84
CA ASN A 17 29.13 -20.32 -12.03
C ASN A 17 27.96 -20.40 -13.02
N ARG A 18 28.22 -20.94 -14.22
CA ARG A 18 27.23 -21.06 -15.29
C ARG A 18 26.01 -21.92 -14.90
N ALA A 19 26.21 -23.01 -14.16
CA ALA A 19 25.12 -23.88 -13.73
C ALA A 19 24.20 -23.17 -12.73
N ALA A 20 24.76 -22.41 -11.78
CA ALA A 20 24.02 -21.60 -10.83
C ALA A 20 23.23 -20.48 -11.53
N TYR A 21 23.84 -19.82 -12.52
CA TYR A 21 23.15 -18.83 -13.35
C TYR A 21 21.98 -19.44 -14.14
N GLN A 22 22.18 -20.61 -14.76
CA GLN A 22 21.13 -21.31 -15.50
C GLN A 22 19.98 -21.73 -14.58
N ALA A 23 20.28 -22.26 -13.39
CA ALA A 23 19.28 -22.61 -12.40
C ALA A 23 18.50 -21.37 -11.92
N PHE A 24 19.20 -20.25 -11.69
CA PHE A 24 18.56 -18.97 -11.36
C PHE A 24 17.62 -18.51 -12.46
N LYS A 25 18.07 -18.47 -13.72
CA LYS A 25 17.25 -18.01 -14.85
C LYS A 25 16.05 -18.92 -15.13
N ALA A 26 16.16 -20.22 -14.87
CA ALA A 26 15.04 -21.15 -15.01
C ALA A 26 13.94 -20.97 -13.94
N HIS A 27 14.27 -20.34 -12.80
CA HIS A 27 13.35 -20.19 -11.65
C HIS A 27 13.31 -18.76 -11.11
N GLU A 28 13.62 -17.77 -11.95
CA GLU A 28 13.96 -16.40 -11.53
C GLU A 28 12.85 -15.75 -10.70
N LEU A 29 11.63 -15.72 -11.23
CA LEU A 29 10.47 -15.13 -10.56
C LEU A 29 10.17 -15.83 -9.23
N LEU A 30 10.19 -17.17 -9.21
CA LEU A 30 9.92 -17.96 -8.00
C LEU A 30 10.96 -17.67 -6.90
N LEU A 31 12.24 -17.62 -7.27
CA LEU A 31 13.32 -17.32 -6.33
C LEU A 31 13.21 -15.89 -5.78
N ILE A 32 12.88 -14.91 -6.64
CA ILE A 32 12.63 -13.52 -6.24
C ILE A 32 11.46 -13.43 -5.26
N LYS A 33 10.30 -14.03 -5.59
CA LYS A 33 9.12 -14.06 -4.71
C LYS A 33 9.45 -14.73 -3.37
N THR A 34 10.18 -15.84 -3.39
CA THR A 34 10.59 -16.59 -2.19
C THR A 34 11.50 -15.76 -1.30
N VAL A 35 12.46 -15.03 -1.87
CA VAL A 35 13.35 -14.15 -1.12
C VAL A 35 12.56 -12.99 -0.53
N LEU A 36 11.67 -12.35 -1.29
CA LEU A 36 10.85 -11.25 -0.77
C LEU A 36 9.96 -11.72 0.39
N TRP A 37 9.31 -12.87 0.25
CA TRP A 37 8.50 -13.46 1.33
C TRP A 37 9.28 -13.69 2.63
N LYS A 38 10.56 -14.07 2.52
CA LYS A 38 11.42 -14.24 3.69
C LYS A 38 11.80 -12.90 4.31
N VAL A 39 12.17 -11.92 3.48
CA VAL A 39 12.68 -10.62 3.92
C VAL A 39 11.57 -9.72 4.46
N SER A 40 10.45 -9.58 3.74
CA SER A 40 9.28 -8.82 4.18
C SER A 40 8.00 -9.43 3.57
N PRO A 41 7.28 -10.25 4.33
CA PRO A 41 5.97 -10.79 3.93
C PRO A 41 4.93 -9.73 3.60
N PRO A 42 4.81 -8.61 4.34
CA PRO A 42 3.89 -7.53 3.96
C PRO A 42 4.20 -6.94 2.59
N ALA A 43 5.48 -6.71 2.28
CA ALA A 43 5.88 -6.24 0.94
C ALA A 43 5.56 -7.28 -0.14
N TRP A 44 5.78 -8.56 0.15
CA TRP A 44 5.45 -9.66 -0.76
C TRP A 44 3.95 -9.72 -1.07
N GLU A 45 3.10 -9.55 -0.05
CA GLU A 45 1.64 -9.58 -0.19
C GLU A 45 1.15 -8.44 -1.07
N LEU A 46 1.60 -7.21 -0.80
CA LEU A 46 1.28 -6.06 -1.66
C LEU A 46 1.62 -6.34 -3.12
N ARG A 47 2.75 -7.00 -3.39
CA ARG A 47 3.13 -7.40 -4.76
C ARG A 47 2.26 -8.49 -5.34
N GLN A 48 1.85 -9.51 -4.57
CA GLN A 48 0.93 -10.50 -5.13
C GLN A 48 -0.42 -9.89 -5.48
N ILE A 49 -0.92 -9.00 -4.63
CA ILE A 49 -2.25 -8.39 -4.81
C ILE A 49 -2.23 -7.33 -5.91
N SER A 50 -1.13 -6.58 -6.05
CA SER A 50 -1.02 -5.52 -7.05
C SER A 50 -0.63 -6.00 -8.44
N GLU A 51 -0.10 -7.22 -8.57
CA GLU A 51 0.30 -7.77 -9.86
C GLU A 51 -0.88 -8.40 -10.60
N VAL A 52 -1.39 -7.67 -11.59
CA VAL A 52 -2.28 -8.24 -12.62
C VAL A 52 -1.42 -8.97 -13.65
N MET A 53 -0.85 -10.12 -13.30
CA MET A 53 -0.24 -11.00 -14.30
C MET A 53 -1.29 -11.99 -14.80
N PRO A 54 -1.65 -11.97 -16.10
CA PRO A 54 -2.57 -12.96 -16.66
C PRO A 54 -2.01 -14.36 -16.44
N ARG A 55 -2.79 -15.26 -15.82
CA ARG A 55 -2.38 -16.66 -15.60
C ARG A 55 -1.96 -17.40 -16.88
N SER A 56 -2.38 -16.90 -18.04
CA SER A 56 -2.06 -17.43 -19.37
C SER A 56 -0.62 -17.16 -19.85
N SER A 57 0.14 -16.26 -19.23
CA SER A 57 1.49 -15.90 -19.70
C SER A 57 2.62 -16.73 -19.07
N GLN A 58 2.31 -17.68 -18.19
CA GLN A 58 3.32 -18.44 -17.43
C GLN A 58 4.04 -19.56 -18.24
N GLN A 59 3.61 -19.84 -19.47
CA GLN A 59 4.10 -21.00 -20.24
C GLN A 59 5.27 -20.70 -21.19
N ASP A 60 5.62 -19.43 -21.43
CA ASP A 60 6.77 -19.06 -22.26
C ASP A 60 7.99 -18.66 -21.39
N PRO A 61 9.17 -19.27 -21.57
CA PRO A 61 10.40 -18.86 -20.87
C PRO A 61 10.77 -17.37 -21.09
N GLY A 62 10.44 -16.76 -22.23
CA GLY A 62 10.62 -15.33 -22.45
C GLY A 62 9.72 -14.46 -21.56
N SER A 63 8.49 -14.94 -21.33
CA SER A 63 7.50 -14.30 -20.47
C SER A 63 7.88 -14.36 -18.98
N GLN A 64 8.50 -15.46 -18.53
CA GLN A 64 8.95 -15.59 -17.14
C GLN A 64 10.10 -14.62 -16.78
N SER A 65 11.06 -14.42 -17.68
CA SER A 65 12.15 -13.45 -17.46
C SER A 65 11.64 -12.01 -17.46
N LEU A 66 10.65 -11.69 -18.30
CA LEU A 66 10.00 -10.39 -18.30
C LEU A 66 9.20 -10.16 -17.00
N ALA A 67 8.43 -11.17 -16.56
CA ALA A 67 7.68 -11.13 -15.32
C ALA A 67 8.59 -10.89 -14.11
N ALA A 68 9.72 -11.61 -14.01
CA ALA A 68 10.70 -11.39 -12.96
C ALA A 68 11.28 -9.96 -12.96
N SER A 69 11.56 -9.42 -14.15
CA SER A 69 12.10 -8.07 -14.30
C SER A 69 11.09 -7.00 -13.89
N LEU A 70 9.81 -7.18 -14.27
CA LEU A 70 8.72 -6.29 -13.87
C LEU A 70 8.47 -6.37 -12.36
N TYR A 71 8.47 -7.57 -11.79
CA TYR A 71 8.33 -7.80 -10.34
C TYR A 71 9.35 -6.99 -9.54
N LEU A 72 10.64 -7.13 -9.89
CA LEU A 72 11.73 -6.39 -9.23
C LEU A 72 11.63 -4.88 -9.47
N ARG A 73 11.28 -4.45 -10.68
CA ARG A 73 11.12 -3.02 -10.99
C ARG A 73 10.01 -2.39 -10.15
N HIS A 74 8.87 -3.07 -10.05
CA HIS A 74 7.76 -2.60 -9.23
C HIS A 74 8.16 -2.58 -7.76
N TYR A 75 8.73 -3.66 -7.22
CA TYR A 75 9.23 -3.69 -5.85
C TYR A 75 10.25 -2.57 -5.55
N ALA A 76 11.18 -2.31 -6.47
CA ALA A 76 12.15 -1.21 -6.33
C ALA A 76 11.48 0.18 -6.30
N ARG A 77 10.46 0.39 -7.13
CA ARG A 77 9.64 1.62 -7.10
C ARG A 77 8.90 1.76 -5.77
N ASP A 78 8.34 0.67 -5.26
CA ASP A 78 7.58 0.73 -4.01
C ASP A 78 8.52 0.94 -2.81
N LEU A 79 9.75 0.39 -2.84
CA LEU A 79 10.79 0.70 -1.85
C LEU A 79 11.13 2.19 -1.83
N TYR A 80 11.18 2.84 -2.99
CA TYR A 80 11.38 4.29 -3.05
C TYR A 80 10.24 5.04 -2.35
N ILE A 81 8.99 4.64 -2.58
CA ILE A 81 7.82 5.22 -1.91
C ILE A 81 7.89 4.99 -0.40
N LEU A 82 8.20 3.77 0.04
CA LEU A 82 8.39 3.42 1.46
C LEU A 82 9.41 4.33 2.13
N VAL A 83 10.60 4.46 1.56
CA VAL A 83 11.68 5.28 2.12
C VAL A 83 11.28 6.75 2.18
N ARG A 84 10.62 7.26 1.13
CA ARG A 84 10.17 8.65 1.07
C ARG A 84 9.10 8.96 2.10
N ILE A 85 8.04 8.14 2.21
CA ILE A 85 6.96 8.40 3.18
C ILE A 85 7.48 8.28 4.61
N LYS A 86 8.32 7.28 4.89
CA LYS A 86 8.97 7.09 6.18
C LYS A 86 9.83 8.30 6.57
N PHE A 87 10.59 8.85 5.62
CA PHE A 87 11.37 10.06 5.83
C PHE A 87 10.50 11.28 6.16
N LEU A 88 9.37 11.47 5.44
CA LEU A 88 8.46 12.59 5.72
C LEU A 88 7.78 12.44 7.09
N ILE A 89 7.32 11.24 7.43
CA ILE A 89 6.75 10.95 8.75
C ILE A 89 7.75 11.27 9.87
N ARG A 90 9.00 10.80 9.72
CA ARG A 90 10.08 11.12 10.66
C ARG A 90 10.34 12.61 10.80
N THR A 91 10.17 13.38 9.73
CA THR A 91 10.53 14.81 9.70
C THR A 91 9.41 15.69 10.24
N TYR A 92 8.17 15.43 9.84
CA TYR A 92 7.04 16.34 10.07
C TYR A 92 6.06 15.85 11.14
N CYS A 93 6.06 14.55 11.48
CA CYS A 93 5.04 13.98 12.36
C CYS A 93 5.55 13.66 13.77
N ARG A 94 6.80 13.97 14.15
CA ARG A 94 7.40 13.55 15.44
C ARG A 94 6.54 13.90 16.67
N ALA A 95 5.83 15.02 16.64
CA ALA A 95 5.01 15.48 17.76
C ALA A 95 3.77 14.61 18.04
N ILE A 96 3.32 13.82 17.06
CA ILE A 96 2.12 12.97 17.16
C ILE A 96 2.44 11.47 17.21
N LEU A 97 3.71 11.10 17.02
CA LEU A 97 4.17 9.70 17.05
C LEU A 97 4.51 9.27 18.48
N SER A 98 4.29 8.00 18.78
CA SER A 98 4.78 7.37 20.00
C SER A 98 6.30 7.40 20.10
N ASN A 99 6.81 7.40 21.33
CA ASN A 99 8.26 7.36 21.59
C ASN A 99 8.93 6.12 20.97
N LYS A 100 8.22 4.99 20.93
CA LYS A 100 8.67 3.74 20.28
C LYS A 100 8.96 4.01 18.80
N THR A 101 7.99 4.58 18.09
CA THR A 101 8.11 4.85 16.65
C THR A 101 9.17 5.92 16.36
N VAL A 102 9.24 6.98 17.16
CA VAL A 102 10.30 8.00 17.02
C VAL A 102 11.68 7.35 17.19
N THR A 103 11.85 6.49 18.19
CA THR A 103 13.12 5.79 18.44
C THR A 103 13.47 4.84 17.30
N ALA A 104 12.49 4.10 16.76
CA ALA A 104 12.70 3.21 15.61
C ALA A 104 13.17 4.00 14.38
N LEU A 105 12.49 5.11 14.05
CA LEU A 105 12.81 5.97 12.92
C LEU A 105 14.19 6.65 13.02
N ASP A 106 14.70 6.85 14.24
CA ASP A 106 16.04 7.41 14.47
C ASP A 106 17.16 6.35 14.41
N ASN A 107 16.82 5.05 14.39
CA ASN A 107 17.78 3.94 14.39
C ASN A 107 17.61 3.06 13.14
N PRO A 108 17.97 3.56 11.94
CA PRO A 108 17.75 2.84 10.69
C PRO A 108 18.47 1.49 10.66
N GLY A 109 17.76 0.45 10.21
CA GLY A 109 18.26 -0.92 10.12
C GLY A 109 18.13 -1.76 11.39
N SER A 110 17.49 -1.26 12.45
CA SER A 110 17.10 -2.07 13.60
C SER A 110 15.88 -2.95 13.30
N ASP A 111 15.58 -3.91 14.18
CA ASP A 111 14.37 -4.74 14.07
C ASP A 111 13.11 -3.88 14.23
N GLU A 112 13.14 -2.85 15.08
CA GLU A 112 12.05 -1.89 15.24
C GLU A 112 11.85 -1.04 13.99
N ASP A 113 12.93 -0.60 13.35
CA ASP A 113 12.87 0.12 12.07
C ASP A 113 12.25 -0.74 10.95
N THR A 114 12.58 -2.03 10.94
CA THR A 114 11.98 -3.02 10.03
C THR A 114 10.50 -3.23 10.33
N ALA A 115 10.10 -3.21 11.61
CA ALA A 115 8.69 -3.30 12.00
C ALA A 115 7.88 -2.07 11.52
N ILE A 116 8.48 -0.88 11.47
CA ILE A 116 7.85 0.29 10.84
C ILE A 116 7.68 0.07 9.34
N ASP A 117 8.68 -0.46 8.65
CA ASP A 117 8.57 -0.77 7.21
C ASP A 117 7.41 -1.73 6.93
N ASP A 118 7.34 -2.83 7.68
CA ASP A 118 6.26 -3.82 7.63
C ASP A 118 4.89 -3.18 7.92
N THR A 119 4.81 -2.20 8.82
CA THR A 119 3.58 -1.48 9.14
C THR A 119 3.13 -0.60 7.97
N ILE A 120 4.04 0.14 7.33
CA ILE A 120 3.73 0.95 6.14
C ILE A 120 3.24 0.05 5.00
N TRP A 121 3.88 -1.12 4.80
CA TRP A 121 3.42 -2.10 3.80
C TRP A 121 2.00 -2.61 4.08
N ARG A 122 1.66 -2.87 5.34
CA ARG A 122 0.30 -3.30 5.74
C ARG A 122 -0.72 -2.20 5.50
N VAL A 123 -0.43 -0.95 5.88
CA VAL A 123 -1.29 0.20 5.59
C VAL A 123 -1.52 0.33 4.09
N TRP A 124 -0.46 0.23 3.29
CA TRP A 124 -0.59 0.32 1.83
C TRP A 124 -1.41 -0.84 1.24
N THR A 125 -1.19 -2.06 1.73
CA THR A 125 -1.97 -3.22 1.31
C THR A 125 -3.45 -3.04 1.65
N PHE A 126 -3.75 -2.50 2.82
CA PHE A 126 -5.13 -2.19 3.24
C PHE A 126 -5.78 -1.17 2.30
N CYS A 127 -5.10 -0.06 1.98
CA CYS A 127 -5.54 0.91 0.98
C CYS A 127 -5.80 0.26 -0.38
N TYR A 128 -4.92 -0.65 -0.81
CA TYR A 128 -5.07 -1.32 -2.10
C TYR A 128 -6.29 -2.26 -2.15
N LEU A 129 -6.60 -2.93 -1.03
CA LEU A 129 -7.69 -3.89 -0.92
C LEU A 129 -9.07 -3.26 -0.66
N PHE A 130 -9.11 -2.19 0.13
CA PHE A 130 -10.32 -1.65 0.74
C PHE A 130 -10.47 -0.13 0.64
N GLY A 131 -9.47 0.55 0.07
CA GLY A 131 -9.53 1.99 -0.15
C GLY A 131 -10.60 2.38 -1.16
N SER A 132 -10.74 3.68 -1.38
CA SER A 132 -11.72 4.21 -2.32
C SER A 132 -11.47 3.69 -3.75
N GLN A 133 -12.56 3.54 -4.51
CA GLN A 133 -12.59 3.01 -5.88
C GLN A 133 -12.20 1.53 -5.99
N LYS A 134 -12.15 0.79 -4.87
CA LYS A 134 -11.97 -0.67 -4.88
C LYS A 134 -13.29 -1.42 -4.90
N GLY A 135 -14.41 -0.74 -4.65
CA GLY A 135 -15.73 -1.36 -4.55
C GLY A 135 -15.87 -2.28 -3.34
N ARG A 136 -15.05 -2.03 -2.30
CA ARG A 136 -14.90 -2.83 -1.08
C ARG A 136 -14.77 -1.98 0.19
N GLU A 137 -15.09 -0.70 0.08
CA GLU A 137 -15.05 0.26 1.18
C GLU A 137 -15.97 -0.17 2.34
N TRP A 138 -17.11 -0.80 1.99
CA TRP A 138 -18.12 -1.28 2.92
C TRP A 138 -17.97 -2.76 3.30
N ASP A 139 -16.94 -3.45 2.78
CA ASP A 139 -16.67 -4.86 3.07
C ASP A 139 -16.01 -5.04 4.44
N LEU A 140 -16.76 -4.72 5.51
CA LEU A 140 -16.29 -4.82 6.89
C LEU A 140 -15.90 -6.25 7.25
N ALA A 141 -16.62 -7.24 6.70
CA ALA A 141 -16.30 -8.65 6.91
C ALA A 141 -14.91 -8.99 6.33
N GLY A 142 -14.66 -8.63 5.06
CA GLY A 142 -13.37 -8.83 4.41
C GLY A 142 -12.24 -8.06 5.10
N GLN A 143 -12.49 -6.83 5.58
CA GLN A 143 -11.51 -6.06 6.35
C GLN A 143 -11.13 -6.79 7.65
N VAL A 144 -12.11 -7.28 8.41
CA VAL A 144 -11.87 -8.05 9.64
C VAL A 144 -11.15 -9.36 9.35
N GLN A 145 -11.51 -10.07 8.28
CA GLN A 145 -10.84 -11.30 7.86
C GLN A 145 -9.37 -11.05 7.52
N TRP A 146 -9.07 -9.98 6.79
CA TRP A 146 -7.70 -9.61 6.45
C TRP A 146 -6.87 -9.32 7.71
N LEU A 147 -7.41 -8.53 8.65
CA LEU A 147 -6.75 -8.21 9.93
C LEU A 147 -6.50 -9.46 10.77
N ARG A 148 -7.40 -10.46 10.71
CA ARG A 148 -7.25 -11.76 11.38
C ARG A 148 -6.33 -12.73 10.66
N GLY A 149 -5.75 -12.37 9.52
CA GLY A 149 -4.89 -13.27 8.77
C GLY A 149 -5.66 -14.45 8.17
N GLU A 150 -6.98 -14.33 7.98
CA GLU A 150 -7.82 -15.40 7.44
C GLU A 150 -7.55 -15.55 5.94
N THR A 151 -6.73 -16.55 5.61
CA THR A 151 -6.39 -16.88 4.22
C THR A 151 -7.41 -17.84 3.64
N PHE A 152 -7.75 -17.66 2.37
CA PHE A 152 -8.62 -18.60 1.66
C PHE A 152 -7.78 -19.67 0.98
N GLY A 153 -8.12 -20.94 1.18
CA GLY A 153 -7.48 -22.06 0.49
C GLY A 153 -7.81 -22.10 -1.01
N SER A 154 -7.15 -22.99 -1.75
CA SER A 154 -7.43 -23.26 -3.17
C SER A 154 -8.84 -23.79 -3.43
N ASP A 155 -9.53 -24.28 -2.40
CA ASP A 155 -10.93 -24.66 -2.44
C ASP A 155 -11.78 -23.49 -1.94
N LEU A 156 -12.06 -22.53 -2.83
CA LEU A 156 -12.98 -21.44 -2.55
C LEU A 156 -14.41 -22.00 -2.45
N PRO A 157 -15.11 -21.92 -1.30
CA PRO A 157 -16.56 -21.94 -1.35
C PRO A 157 -16.99 -20.62 -1.99
N LEU A 158 -17.66 -20.72 -3.13
CA LEU A 158 -18.29 -19.62 -3.85
C LEU A 158 -19.46 -19.01 -3.06
N VAL A 159 -19.27 -18.53 -1.83
CA VAL A 159 -20.29 -17.77 -1.10
C VAL A 159 -19.62 -16.90 -0.04
N CYS A 160 -19.48 -15.60 -0.31
CA CYS A 160 -19.50 -14.61 0.77
C CYS A 160 -20.96 -14.17 0.90
N CYS A 161 -21.63 -14.63 1.96
CA CYS A 161 -22.99 -14.23 2.27
C CYS A 161 -23.02 -12.73 2.52
N THR A 162 -23.72 -12.04 1.64
CA THR A 162 -24.16 -10.66 1.75
C THR A 162 -25.43 -10.57 2.60
N SER A 163 -25.65 -9.38 3.15
CA SER A 163 -26.86 -8.83 3.78
C SER A 163 -28.13 -9.73 3.83
N PRO A 164 -28.83 -9.84 4.98
CA PRO A 164 -30.16 -10.47 5.03
C PRO A 164 -31.25 -9.66 4.31
N ASP A 165 -30.93 -8.50 3.74
CA ASP A 165 -31.88 -7.63 3.04
C ASP A 165 -31.94 -7.97 1.53
N PRO A 166 -33.09 -8.43 1.01
CA PRO A 166 -33.28 -8.72 -0.42
C PRO A 166 -33.24 -7.48 -1.33
N SER A 167 -33.07 -6.27 -0.78
CA SER A 167 -32.97 -4.99 -1.51
C SER A 167 -31.53 -4.62 -1.93
N ASP A 168 -30.51 -5.25 -1.33
CA ASP A 168 -29.10 -4.87 -1.52
C ASP A 168 -28.50 -5.51 -2.79
N ILE A 169 -28.66 -4.84 -3.94
CA ILE A 169 -28.10 -5.25 -5.24
C ILE A 169 -26.63 -4.79 -5.38
N GLN A 170 -25.81 -4.96 -4.34
CA GLN A 170 -24.34 -4.87 -4.45
C GLN A 170 -23.70 -6.14 -3.87
N MET A 171 -24.15 -7.29 -4.36
CA MET A 171 -23.54 -8.58 -4.06
C MET A 171 -22.48 -8.93 -5.09
N VAL A 172 -21.28 -8.36 -4.99
CA VAL A 172 -20.12 -8.88 -5.72
C VAL A 172 -19.52 -10.00 -4.87
N SER A 173 -19.64 -11.24 -5.36
CA SER A 173 -18.96 -12.40 -4.77
C SER A 173 -17.46 -12.10 -4.70
N PHE A 174 -16.95 -11.96 -3.48
CA PHE A 174 -15.54 -11.69 -3.23
C PHE A 174 -14.73 -12.96 -3.48
N ILE A 175 -13.90 -12.94 -4.53
CA ILE A 175 -12.80 -13.88 -4.68
C ILE A 175 -11.55 -13.16 -4.18
N PRO A 176 -10.98 -13.56 -3.04
CA PRO A 176 -9.77 -12.96 -2.49
C PRO A 176 -8.63 -13.08 -3.50
N PRO A 177 -7.84 -12.00 -3.69
CA PRO A 177 -6.67 -12.05 -4.54
C PRO A 177 -5.64 -13.05 -3.98
N GLU A 178 -4.84 -13.60 -4.87
CA GLU A 178 -3.68 -14.41 -4.49
C GLU A 178 -2.79 -13.59 -3.56
N GLY A 179 -2.41 -14.14 -2.40
CA GLY A 179 -1.64 -13.40 -1.39
C GLY A 179 -2.47 -12.79 -0.25
N PHE A 180 -3.81 -12.75 -0.34
CA PHE A 180 -4.66 -12.12 0.67
C PHE A 180 -4.35 -12.61 2.10
N ALA A 181 -4.01 -11.66 2.96
CA ALA A 181 -3.70 -11.82 4.38
C ALA A 181 -2.45 -12.68 4.70
N TYR A 182 -1.76 -13.24 3.70
CA TYR A 182 -0.56 -14.04 3.95
C TYR A 182 0.59 -13.22 4.54
N GLY A 183 0.77 -11.97 4.12
CA GLY A 183 1.80 -11.06 4.61
C GLY A 183 1.65 -10.71 6.09
N ASN A 184 0.47 -10.91 6.67
CA ASN A 184 0.24 -10.75 8.11
C ASN A 184 0.88 -11.87 8.93
N ARG A 185 1.19 -13.02 8.33
CA ARG A 185 1.73 -14.23 8.99
C ARG A 185 0.85 -14.72 10.15
N GLY A 186 -0.47 -14.71 9.93
CA GLY A 186 -1.50 -15.00 10.93
C GLY A 186 -2.24 -13.74 11.36
N PRO A 187 -3.02 -13.81 12.46
CA PRO A 187 -3.72 -12.65 12.99
C PRO A 187 -2.75 -11.55 13.40
N LEU A 188 -3.05 -10.32 13.01
CA LEU A 188 -2.28 -9.17 13.48
C LEU A 188 -2.46 -9.00 14.99
N LEU A 189 -1.36 -8.73 15.67
CA LEU A 189 -1.35 -8.38 17.08
C LEU A 189 -1.99 -6.99 17.26
N GLU A 190 -2.59 -6.74 18.42
CA GLU A 190 -3.15 -5.43 18.78
C GLU A 190 -2.13 -4.30 18.60
N THR A 191 -0.87 -4.54 18.98
CA THR A 191 0.22 -3.58 18.80
C THR A 191 0.51 -3.28 17.33
N GLN A 192 0.39 -4.26 16.44
CA GLN A 192 0.59 -4.06 14.99
C GLN A 192 -0.57 -3.26 14.38
N VAL A 193 -1.81 -3.50 14.83
CA VAL A 193 -2.97 -2.70 14.41
C VAL A 193 -2.83 -1.26 14.92
N GLN A 194 -2.36 -1.07 16.16
CA GLN A 194 -2.11 0.26 16.70
C GLN A 194 -0.99 0.99 15.94
N ASP A 195 0.10 0.29 15.59
CA ASP A 195 1.18 0.84 14.77
C ASP A 195 0.63 1.25 13.37
N MET A 196 -0.28 0.46 12.78
CA MET A 196 -0.95 0.82 11.51
C MET A 196 -1.79 2.09 11.63
N VAL A 197 -2.57 2.24 12.70
CA VAL A 197 -3.37 3.45 12.97
C VAL A 197 -2.46 4.67 13.17
N GLU A 198 -1.32 4.50 13.86
CA GLU A 198 -0.35 5.58 14.05
C GLU A 198 0.26 6.03 12.72
N ILE A 199 0.68 5.09 11.85
CA ILE A 199 1.19 5.41 10.51
C ILE A 199 0.11 6.05 9.63
N TRP A 200 -1.13 5.56 9.68
CA TRP A 200 -2.26 6.17 8.99
C TRP A 200 -2.48 7.62 9.42
N THR A 201 -2.46 7.87 10.73
CA THR A 201 -2.61 9.21 11.32
C THR A 201 -1.45 10.12 10.92
N ALA A 202 -0.22 9.60 10.86
CA ALA A 202 0.93 10.36 10.40
C ALA A 202 0.83 10.74 8.92
N MET A 203 0.40 9.82 8.05
CA MET A 203 0.14 10.14 6.63
C MET A 203 -0.95 11.19 6.49
N HIS A 204 -2.02 11.08 7.27
CA HIS A 204 -3.08 12.08 7.33
C HIS A 204 -2.51 13.45 7.73
N ALA A 205 -1.68 13.52 8.76
CA ALA A 205 -1.07 14.77 9.23
C ALA A 205 -0.14 15.44 8.19
N LEU A 206 0.46 14.68 7.28
CA LEU A 206 1.23 15.26 6.17
C LEU A 206 0.37 16.08 5.22
N LEU A 207 -0.93 15.78 5.13
CA LEU A 207 -1.89 16.47 4.26
C LEU A 207 -2.60 17.64 4.96
N ASP A 208 -2.43 17.82 6.28
CA ASP A 208 -3.23 18.77 7.08
C ASP A 208 -3.13 20.22 6.58
N PHE A 209 -1.99 20.62 6.03
CA PHE A 209 -1.81 21.99 5.52
C PHE A 209 -2.74 22.30 4.33
N LEU A 210 -3.20 21.29 3.58
CA LEU A 210 -4.13 21.45 2.47
C LEU A 210 -5.57 21.69 2.96
N ARG A 211 -5.94 21.25 4.17
CA ARG A 211 -7.33 21.29 4.69
C ARG A 211 -7.94 22.69 4.72
N VAL A 212 -7.11 23.72 4.84
CA VAL A 212 -7.55 25.11 4.95
C VAL A 212 -7.45 25.88 3.64
N ASP A 213 -6.84 25.30 2.61
CA ASP A 213 -6.58 25.99 1.34
C ASP A 213 -7.73 25.79 0.34
N THR A 214 -8.90 26.35 0.69
CA THR A 214 -10.09 26.25 -0.16
C THR A 214 -9.97 27.08 -1.44
N LEU A 215 -9.05 28.05 -1.49
CA LEU A 215 -8.83 28.88 -2.66
C LEU A 215 -8.22 28.06 -3.81
N HIS A 216 -7.09 27.39 -3.56
CA HIS A 216 -6.45 26.56 -4.59
C HIS A 216 -7.30 25.33 -4.91
N ALA A 217 -7.94 24.70 -3.91
CA ALA A 217 -8.86 23.59 -4.14
C ALA A 217 -9.99 23.98 -5.13
N ARG A 218 -10.55 25.19 -5.00
CA ARG A 218 -11.57 25.71 -5.92
C ARG A 218 -11.02 25.99 -7.32
N GLN A 219 -9.80 26.49 -7.44
CA GLN A 219 -9.16 26.75 -8.74
C GLN A 219 -8.88 25.47 -9.52
N HIS A 220 -8.76 24.35 -8.82
CA HIS A 220 -8.46 23.03 -9.38
C HIS A 220 -9.64 22.06 -9.30
N SER A 221 -10.87 22.58 -9.33
CA SER A 221 -12.09 21.78 -9.53
C SER A 221 -12.38 20.72 -8.44
N VAL A 222 -11.77 20.81 -7.25
CA VAL A 222 -12.04 19.87 -6.13
C VAL A 222 -13.52 19.93 -5.70
N PHE A 223 -14.17 21.08 -5.88
CA PHE A 223 -15.56 21.31 -5.51
C PHE A 223 -16.55 21.11 -6.66
N ASP A 224 -16.09 20.74 -7.86
CA ASP A 224 -16.97 20.58 -9.01
C ASP A 224 -17.94 19.41 -8.76
N GLY A 225 -19.20 19.60 -9.16
CA GLY A 225 -20.27 18.63 -8.89
C GLY A 225 -20.96 18.78 -7.52
N PHE A 226 -20.46 19.63 -6.63
CA PHE A 226 -21.14 20.00 -5.38
C PHE A 226 -21.85 21.35 -5.51
N ASP A 227 -23.11 21.43 -5.04
CA ASP A 227 -23.85 22.69 -4.96
C ASP A 227 -23.38 23.52 -3.75
N ILE A 228 -22.25 24.21 -3.91
CA ILE A 228 -21.64 25.08 -2.89
C ILE A 228 -21.69 26.53 -3.37
N ALA A 229 -22.34 27.40 -2.59
CA ALA A 229 -22.28 28.83 -2.83
C ALA A 229 -20.85 29.36 -2.71
N LEU A 230 -20.49 30.34 -3.55
CA LEU A 230 -19.19 31.01 -3.45
C LEU A 230 -18.99 31.55 -2.02
N ARG A 231 -17.86 31.20 -1.39
CA ARG A 231 -17.46 31.61 -0.03
C ARG A 231 -18.24 30.96 1.12
N ASP A 232 -18.93 29.85 0.89
CA ASP A 232 -19.35 28.96 1.97
C ASP A 232 -18.15 28.15 2.50
N ILE A 233 -17.30 28.82 3.27
CA ILE A 233 -16.01 28.29 3.75
C ILE A 233 -16.21 27.01 4.56
N GLN A 234 -17.29 26.91 5.36
CA GLN A 234 -17.55 25.73 6.18
C GLN A 234 -17.83 24.50 5.32
N ARG A 235 -18.64 24.67 4.27
CA ARG A 235 -18.96 23.58 3.36
C ARG A 235 -17.78 23.22 2.45
N GLU A 236 -17.04 24.22 1.98
CA GLU A 236 -15.77 24.01 1.25
C GLU A 236 -14.77 23.20 2.08
N GLN A 237 -14.53 23.58 3.34
CA GLN A 237 -13.63 22.84 4.25
C GLN A 237 -14.10 21.42 4.51
N SER A 238 -15.42 21.21 4.65
CA SER A 238 -15.98 19.87 4.86
C SER A 238 -15.75 18.96 3.66
N ILE A 239 -15.96 19.47 2.44
CA ILE A 239 -15.72 18.71 1.20
C ILE A 239 -14.24 18.48 0.97
N LEU A 240 -13.40 19.47 1.28
CA LEU A 240 -11.95 19.35 1.19
C LEU A 240 -11.43 18.28 2.16
N ASN A 241 -11.97 18.22 3.38
CA ASN A 241 -11.65 17.13 4.32
C ASN A 241 -12.03 15.76 3.75
N MET A 242 -13.25 15.60 3.21
CA MET A 242 -13.65 14.33 2.58
C MET A 242 -12.76 13.94 1.40
N TRP A 243 -12.33 14.92 0.61
CA TRP A 243 -11.40 14.71 -0.50
C TRP A 243 -10.01 14.26 -0.02
N LEU A 244 -9.49 14.83 1.07
CA LEU A 244 -8.22 14.40 1.66
C LEU A 244 -8.31 13.00 2.29
N GLU A 245 -9.43 12.66 2.93
CA GLU A 245 -9.68 11.29 3.40
C GLU A 245 -9.73 10.32 2.21
N TYR A 246 -10.37 10.71 1.11
CA TYR A 246 -10.35 9.95 -0.14
C TYR A 246 -8.91 9.69 -0.62
N ILE A 247 -8.07 10.74 -0.74
CA ILE A 247 -6.66 10.60 -1.14
C ILE A 247 -5.90 9.66 -0.20
N LEU A 248 -6.12 9.79 1.11
CA LEU A 248 -5.47 8.95 2.11
C LEU A 248 -5.77 7.46 1.87
N THR A 249 -7.01 7.13 1.51
CA THR A 249 -7.41 5.75 1.20
C THR A 249 -6.77 5.19 -0.08
N LEU A 250 -6.23 6.03 -0.97
CA LEU A 250 -5.45 5.58 -2.14
C LEU A 250 -4.04 5.10 -1.75
N GLY A 251 -3.59 5.44 -0.54
CA GLY A 251 -2.38 4.93 0.09
C GLY A 251 -1.13 5.82 -0.07
N PRO A 252 0.01 5.36 0.45
CA PRO A 252 1.24 6.15 0.56
C PRO A 252 1.72 6.81 -0.74
N ALA A 253 1.55 6.13 -1.88
CA ALA A 253 1.94 6.66 -3.18
C ALA A 253 1.17 7.94 -3.53
N ALA A 254 -0.16 7.95 -3.33
CA ALA A 254 -1.00 9.11 -3.61
C ALA A 254 -0.69 10.28 -2.66
N VAL A 255 -0.42 9.97 -1.38
CA VAL A 255 0.02 10.97 -0.39
C VAL A 255 1.32 11.63 -0.87
N LEU A 256 2.33 10.85 -1.28
CA LEU A 256 3.61 11.39 -1.74
C LEU A 256 3.52 12.24 -3.01
N GLU A 257 2.60 11.94 -3.92
CA GLU A 257 2.39 12.76 -5.13
C GLU A 257 1.92 14.18 -4.77
N LEU A 258 1.11 14.33 -3.71
CA LEU A 258 0.66 15.65 -3.24
C LEU A 258 1.67 16.34 -2.33
N VAL A 259 2.46 15.57 -1.58
CA VAL A 259 3.37 16.11 -0.58
C VAL A 259 4.82 15.65 -0.78
N PRO A 260 5.44 15.87 -1.95
CA PRO A 260 6.80 15.42 -2.20
C PRO A 260 7.80 15.93 -1.16
N ASP A 261 7.59 17.16 -0.64
CA ASP A 261 8.43 17.80 0.38
C ASP A 261 7.71 17.91 1.74
N GLY A 262 6.73 17.04 2.00
CA GLY A 262 5.93 17.06 3.22
C GLY A 262 5.08 18.33 3.33
N THR A 263 4.93 18.87 4.54
CA THR A 263 4.13 20.08 4.79
C THR A 263 4.75 21.36 4.24
N SER A 264 5.95 21.28 3.66
CA SER A 264 6.60 22.38 2.94
C SER A 264 6.25 22.43 1.46
N SER A 265 5.46 21.47 0.96
CA SER A 265 5.01 21.44 -0.43
C SER A 265 4.07 22.61 -0.74
N ASP A 266 4.10 23.09 -1.98
CA ASP A 266 3.22 24.18 -2.43
C ASP A 266 1.77 23.66 -2.64
N PRO A 267 0.76 24.24 -1.96
CA PRO A 267 -0.63 23.79 -2.10
C PRO A 267 -1.15 23.85 -3.54
N GLY A 268 -0.86 24.93 -4.27
CA GLY A 268 -1.32 25.10 -5.65
C GLY A 268 -0.79 24.00 -6.56
N THR A 269 0.50 23.67 -6.43
CA THR A 269 1.13 22.56 -7.15
C THR A 269 0.52 21.21 -6.76
N ALA A 270 0.24 20.98 -5.48
CA ALA A 270 -0.40 19.74 -5.02
C ALA A 270 -1.80 19.56 -5.64
N PHE A 271 -2.64 20.59 -5.61
CA PHE A 271 -3.97 20.53 -6.23
C PHE A 271 -3.91 20.41 -7.75
N ALA A 272 -2.98 21.11 -8.42
CA ALA A 272 -2.77 20.98 -9.85
C ALA A 272 -2.35 19.55 -10.25
N GLN A 273 -1.44 18.95 -9.47
CA GLN A 273 -1.02 17.56 -9.65
C GLN A 273 -2.20 16.62 -9.50
N ALA A 274 -3.02 16.79 -8.45
CA ALA A 274 -4.20 15.95 -8.23
C ALA A 274 -5.20 16.06 -9.40
N ALA A 275 -5.49 17.27 -9.86
CA ALA A 275 -6.40 17.51 -10.98
C ALA A 275 -5.93 16.88 -12.31
N SER A 276 -4.63 16.59 -12.46
CA SER A 276 -4.11 15.91 -13.65
C SER A 276 -4.53 14.44 -13.74
N TYR A 277 -4.99 13.83 -12.65
CA TYR A 277 -5.45 12.45 -12.61
C TYR A 277 -6.94 12.28 -12.95
N GLY A 278 -7.68 13.37 -13.16
CA GLY A 278 -9.13 13.39 -13.40
C GLY A 278 -9.93 13.20 -12.12
#